data_AF-A0A527VPK1-F1
#
_entry.id   AF-A0A527VPK1-F1
#
_cell.length_a   1.000
_cell.length_b   1.000
_cell.length_c   1.000
_cell.angle_alpha   90.00
_cell.angle_beta   90.00
_cell.angle_gamma   90.00
#
_symmetry.space_group_name_H-M   'P 1'
#
loop_
_entity.id
_entity.type
_entity.pdbx_description
1 polymer ?
#
loop_
_entity_poly.entity_id
_entity_poly.type
_entity_poly.pdbx_seq_one_letter_code
_entity_poly.pdbx_strand_id
1 'polypeptide(L)'
;MLIAGPTASGKSALALDLAERGCGVIVNTDSMQSYSVLDVLTARPSAAETARVPHFLYGHVHPSTAYSTGAWLRDVTRLIEDGVLSGRPVVFVG
;
A
#
# COMPACT_ATOMS: atom_id res chain seq x y z
N MET A 1 -8.03 8.97 -1.61
CA MET A 1 -7.84 9.62 -0.29
C MET A 1 -6.43 9.31 0.20
N LEU A 2 -5.72 10.26 0.84
CA LEU A 2 -4.38 10.05 1.39
C LEU A 2 -4.45 10.04 2.93
N ILE A 3 -3.92 9.00 3.57
CA ILE A 3 -3.76 8.93 5.03
C ILE A 3 -2.26 8.88 5.34
N ALA A 4 -1.72 9.97 5.87
CA ALA A 4 -0.32 10.12 6.25
C ALA A 4 -0.17 10.46 7.74
N GLY A 5 0.90 10.00 8.40
CA GLY A 5 1.24 10.32 9.79
C GLY A 5 2.28 9.37 10.39
N PRO A 6 2.75 9.57 11.64
CA PRO A 6 3.86 8.79 12.22
C PRO A 6 3.53 7.31 12.38
N THR A 7 4.53 6.41 12.33
CA THR A 7 4.35 4.96 12.56
C THR A 7 3.62 4.70 13.89
N ALA A 8 2.74 3.67 13.94
CA ALA A 8 1.91 3.29 15.10
C ALA A 8 0.74 4.22 15.50
N SER A 9 0.35 5.20 14.67
CA SER A 9 -0.79 6.11 14.95
C SER A 9 -2.18 5.58 14.58
N GLY A 10 -2.34 4.28 14.27
CA GLY A 10 -3.64 3.69 13.92
C GLY A 10 -4.14 3.95 12.49
N LYS A 11 -3.31 4.55 11.63
CA LYS A 11 -3.66 4.88 10.23
C LYS A 11 -4.01 3.67 9.39
N SER A 12 -3.28 2.55 9.53
CA SER A 12 -3.56 1.32 8.78
C SER A 12 -4.95 0.77 9.11
N ALA A 13 -5.35 0.82 10.39
CA ALA A 13 -6.69 0.40 10.81
C ALA A 13 -7.79 1.32 10.24
N LEU A 14 -7.58 2.63 10.24
CA LEU A 14 -8.51 3.59 9.63
C LEU A 14 -8.60 3.43 8.11
N ALA A 15 -7.47 3.22 7.44
CA ALA A 15 -7.39 2.96 6.00
C ALA A 15 -8.17 1.70 5.63
N LEU A 16 -8.03 0.65 6.44
CA LEU A 16 -8.69 -0.63 6.25
C LEU A 16 -10.21 -0.53 6.43
N ASP A 17 -10.68 0.12 7.50
CA ASP A 17 -12.12 0.33 7.72
C ASP A 17 -12.74 1.17 6.58
N LEU A 18 -12.05 2.21 6.12
CA LEU A 18 -12.56 3.03 5.01
C LEU A 18 -12.57 2.27 3.68
N ALA A 19 -11.49 1.53 3.37
CA ALA A 19 -11.41 0.73 2.16
C ALA A 19 -12.48 -0.37 2.17
N GLU A 20 -12.69 -1.04 3.30
CA GLU A 20 -13.68 -2.12 3.42
C GLU A 20 -15.12 -1.59 3.22
N ARG A 21 -15.48 -0.47 3.87
CA ARG A 21 -16.80 0.17 3.69
C ARG A 21 -17.03 0.66 2.26
N GLY A 22 -15.98 1.11 1.59
CA GLY A 22 -16.04 1.67 0.24
C GLY A 22 -15.86 0.64 -0.88
N CYS A 23 -15.67 -0.65 -0.58
CA CYS A 23 -15.19 -1.64 -1.55
C CYS A 23 -13.92 -1.16 -2.29
N GLY A 24 -13.07 -0.44 -1.56
CA GLY A 24 -11.86 0.21 -2.04
C GLY A 24 -10.62 -0.67 -1.99
N VAL A 25 -9.48 -0.04 -2.29
CA VAL A 25 -8.16 -0.68 -2.34
C VAL A 25 -7.13 0.18 -1.61
N ILE A 26 -6.10 -0.47 -1.07
CA ILE A 26 -5.01 0.19 -0.36
C ILE A 26 -3.73 0.14 -1.22
N VAL A 27 -3.06 1.28 -1.35
CA VAL A 27 -1.78 1.41 -2.06
C VAL A 27 -0.73 1.94 -1.10
N ASN A 28 0.35 1.18 -0.92
CA ASN A 28 1.47 1.58 -0.07
C ASN A 28 2.17 2.84 -0.62
N THR A 29 2.60 3.73 0.27
CA THR A 29 3.48 4.88 -0.02
C THR A 29 4.76 4.88 0.83
N ASP A 30 4.90 3.94 1.79
CA ASP A 30 6.10 3.78 2.59
C ASP A 30 7.20 3.05 1.78
N SER A 31 8.32 3.75 1.60
CA SER A 31 9.47 3.27 0.82
C SER A 31 10.11 2.00 1.39
N MET A 32 10.12 1.82 2.71
CA MET A 32 10.71 0.64 3.36
C MET A 32 9.77 -0.56 3.24
N GLN A 33 8.46 -0.34 3.36
CA GLN A 33 7.46 -1.41 3.21
C GLN A 33 7.39 -1.99 1.79
N SER A 34 8.03 -1.37 0.80
CA SER A 34 8.09 -1.88 -0.58
C SER A 34 9.04 -3.07 -0.77
N TYR A 35 10.03 -3.28 0.12
CA TYR A 35 11.10 -4.29 -0.07
C TYR A 35 10.79 -5.67 0.51
N SER A 36 10.61 -6.70 -0.32
CA SER A 36 10.26 -8.09 0.05
C SER A 36 10.72 -8.59 1.43
N VAL A 37 11.99 -8.43 1.79
CA VAL A 37 12.60 -8.94 3.05
C VAL A 37 12.27 -8.18 4.35
N LEU A 38 11.53 -7.08 4.28
CA LEU A 38 11.28 -6.21 5.44
C LEU A 38 9.89 -6.37 6.08
N ASP A 39 9.24 -7.51 5.90
CA ASP A 39 7.90 -7.80 6.40
C ASP A 39 7.76 -7.69 7.93
N VAL A 40 8.73 -8.21 8.70
CA VAL A 40 8.70 -8.14 10.17
C VAL A 40 9.06 -6.76 10.72
N LEU A 41 9.94 -6.03 10.02
CA LEU A 41 10.56 -4.81 10.54
C LEU A 41 9.80 -3.53 10.19
N THR A 42 8.84 -3.58 9.26
CA THR A 42 8.23 -2.36 8.68
C THR A 42 6.76 -2.18 8.98
N ALA A 43 6.17 -2.89 9.95
CA ALA A 43 4.73 -2.76 10.29
C ALA A 43 3.81 -2.92 9.07
N ARG A 44 4.12 -3.89 8.20
CA ARG A 44 3.28 -4.24 7.05
C ARG A 44 1.89 -4.73 7.51
N PRO A 45 0.87 -4.59 6.64
CA PRO A 45 -0.39 -5.28 6.83
C PRO A 45 -0.17 -6.78 7.02
N SER A 46 -0.79 -7.34 8.05
CA SER A 46 -0.84 -8.78 8.31
C SER A 46 -1.65 -9.51 7.23
N ALA A 47 -1.49 -10.83 7.14
CA ALA A 47 -2.27 -11.65 6.22
C ALA A 47 -3.79 -11.54 6.45
N ALA A 48 -4.21 -11.32 7.70
CA ALA A 48 -5.61 -11.10 8.03
C ALA A 48 -6.14 -9.76 7.47
N GLU A 49 -5.31 -8.72 7.43
CA GLU A 49 -5.68 -7.41 6.89
C GLU A 49 -5.67 -7.42 5.36
N THR A 50 -4.69 -8.08 4.72
CA THR A 50 -4.64 -8.20 3.26
C THR A 50 -5.74 -9.09 2.68
N ALA A 51 -6.31 -9.99 3.49
CA ALA A 51 -7.48 -10.78 3.10
C ALA A 51 -8.79 -9.98 3.06
N ARG A 52 -8.86 -8.83 3.77
CA ARG A 52 -10.08 -8.01 3.87
C ARG A 52 -10.27 -7.09 2.68
N VAL A 53 -9.20 -6.46 2.21
CA VAL A 53 -9.20 -5.59 1.02
C VAL A 53 -7.91 -5.78 0.21
N PRO A 54 -7.93 -5.55 -1.11
CA PRO A 54 -6.72 -5.60 -1.91
C PRO A 54 -5.68 -4.56 -1.46
N HIS A 55 -4.44 -5.01 -1.28
CA HIS A 55 -3.29 -4.18 -0.96
C HIS A 55 -2.25 -4.25 -2.07
N PHE A 56 -1.72 -3.11 -2.49
CA PHE A 56 -0.75 -3.00 -3.58
C PHE A 56 0.55 -2.33 -3.13
N LEU A 57 1.64 -2.68 -3.81
CA LEU A 57 2.99 -2.11 -3.63
C LEU A 57 3.63 -2.38 -2.25
N TYR A 58 3.26 -3.50 -1.64
CA TYR A 58 3.93 -4.03 -0.45
C TYR A 58 4.86 -5.17 -0.84
N GLY A 59 6.10 -5.13 -0.37
CA GLY A 59 7.05 -6.26 -0.47
C GLY A 59 7.35 -6.75 -1.89
N HIS A 60 7.07 -5.98 -2.94
CA HIS A 60 7.25 -6.41 -4.33
C HIS A 60 8.64 -6.12 -4.88
N VAL A 61 9.45 -5.33 -4.17
CA VAL A 61 10.79 -4.94 -4.59
C VAL A 61 11.84 -5.87 -3.97
N HIS A 62 12.80 -6.33 -4.77
CA HIS A 62 13.96 -7.08 -4.26
C HIS A 62 14.90 -6.16 -3.44
N PRO A 63 15.45 -6.58 -2.30
CA PRO A 63 16.30 -5.73 -1.44
C PRO A 63 17.53 -5.13 -2.13
N SER A 64 18.05 -5.76 -3.18
CA SER A 64 19.19 -5.24 -3.95
C SER A 64 18.79 -4.24 -5.05
N THR A 65 17.50 -4.00 -5.25
CA THR A 65 17.00 -3.12 -6.31
C THR A 65 16.79 -1.72 -5.76
N ALA A 66 17.41 -0.72 -6.36
CA ALA A 66 17.13 0.67 -5.97
C ALA A 66 15.68 1.05 -6.30
N TYR A 67 14.94 1.51 -5.28
CA TYR A 67 13.55 1.92 -5.42
C TYR A 67 13.34 3.36 -4.97
N SER A 68 13.04 4.23 -5.93
CA SER A 68 12.85 5.66 -5.71
C SER A 68 11.38 6.06 -5.84
N THR A 69 11.04 7.28 -5.44
CA THR A 69 9.72 7.87 -5.67
C THR A 69 9.32 7.82 -7.15
N GLY A 70 10.28 7.99 -8.07
CA GLY A 70 10.02 7.87 -9.51
C GLY A 70 9.73 6.43 -9.95
N ALA A 71 10.32 5.42 -9.30
CA ALA A 71 9.97 4.02 -9.52
C ALA A 71 8.58 3.71 -8.98
N TRP A 72 8.28 4.16 -7.77
CA TRP A 72 6.95 4.05 -7.17
C TRP A 72 5.85 4.68 -8.02
N LEU A 73 6.08 5.90 -8.54
CA LEU A 73 5.11 6.58 -9.40
C LEU A 73 4.82 5.76 -10.66
N ARG A 74 5.84 5.14 -11.28
CA ARG A 74 5.64 4.27 -12.44
C ARG A 74 4.80 3.04 -12.11
N ASP A 75 5.02 2.43 -10.95
CA ASP A 75 4.23 1.27 -10.53
C ASP A 75 2.77 1.64 -10.24
N VAL A 76 2.52 2.78 -9.58
CA VAL A 76 1.16 3.28 -9.38
C VAL A 76 0.48 3.62 -10.70
N THR A 77 1.18 4.28 -11.62
CA THR A 77 0.64 4.60 -12.95
C THR A 77 0.22 3.33 -13.68
N ARG A 78 1.03 2.26 -13.63
CA ARG A 78 0.64 0.96 -14.21
C ARG A 78 -0.64 0.40 -13.59
N LEU A 79 -0.80 0.46 -12.26
CA LEU A 79 -2.05 0.01 -11.61
C LEU A 79 -3.27 0.81 -12.08
N ILE A 80 -3.09 2.09 -12.44
CA ILE A 80 -4.15 2.93 -13.01
C ILE A 80 -4.44 2.50 -14.46
N GLU A 81 -3.41 2.38 -15.28
CA GLU A 81 -3.51 2.03 -16.71
C GLU A 81 -4.08 0.63 -16.93
N ASP A 82 -3.69 -0.34 -16.08
CA ASP A 82 -4.22 -1.71 -16.08
C ASP A 82 -5.66 -1.80 -15.55
N GLY A 83 -6.24 -0.67 -15.12
CA GLY A 83 -7.59 -0.59 -14.60
C GLY A 83 -7.77 -1.20 -13.21
N VAL A 84 -6.68 -1.60 -12.54
CA VAL A 84 -6.71 -2.22 -11.20
C VAL A 84 -7.35 -1.28 -10.16
N LEU A 85 -7.09 0.02 -10.30
CA LEU A 85 -7.63 1.05 -9.41
C LEU A 85 -8.96 1.65 -9.92
N SER A 86 -9.46 1.22 -11.09
CA SER A 86 -10.63 1.83 -11.71
C SER A 86 -11.94 1.45 -11.01
N GLY A 87 -12.84 2.43 -10.88
CA GLY A 87 -14.18 2.22 -10.31
C GLY A 87 -14.21 1.94 -8.81
N ARG A 88 -13.10 2.09 -8.09
CA ARG A 88 -13.00 1.82 -6.64
C ARG A 88 -12.33 2.98 -5.91
N PRO A 89 -12.74 3.29 -4.67
CA PRO A 89 -12.01 4.23 -3.83
C PRO A 89 -10.57 3.74 -3.57
N VAL A 90 -9.59 4.59 -3.86
CA VAL A 90 -8.17 4.30 -3.58
C VAL A 90 -7.74 5.02 -2.31
N VAL A 91 -7.16 4.28 -1.37
CA VAL A 91 -6.56 4.79 -0.13
C VAL A 91 -5.05 4.61 -0.19
N PHE A 92 -4.32 5.71 -0.21
CA PHE A 92 -2.86 5.69 -0.12
C PHE A 92 -2.43 5.73 1.36
N VAL A 93 -1.54 4.83 1.76
CA VAL A 93 -1.12 4.65 3.17
C VAL A 93 0.41 4.66 3.29
N GLY A 94 0.93 5.47 4.20
CA GLY A 94 2.34 5.56 4.57
C GLY A 94 2.52 6.17 5.95
#